data_AF-A0A1F4YBG2-F1
#
_entry.id   AF-A0A1F4YBG2-F1
#
_cell.length_a   1.000
_cell.length_b   1.000
_cell.length_c   1.000
_cell.angle_alpha   90.00
_cell.angle_beta   90.00
_cell.angle_gamma   90.00
#
_symmetry.space_group_name_H-M   'P 1'
#
loop_
_entity.id
_entity.type
_entity.pdbx_description
1 polymer ?
#
loop_
_entity_poly.entity_id
_entity_poly.type
_entity_poly.pdbx_seq_one_letter_code
_entity_poly.pdbx_strand_id
1 'polypeptide(L)'
;MGPDHPQLEIYQESKHGIKYDNFQHLMNLESDSWVVGKDYSAAPTCATCHMSATPNLPVTHDVGERISWTLRPAISFKLENWEQKRGKMKEVCNQCHTKQSTDNFYVQFDEAVELWNEKFAKPAKGLMDYFYESGKLTRTPFDEKLEWTYYELWHHEGRRARHGASMQGPDFTQWHGFYEVAKNFYTKFLPECEEIQKGVTEQILASEYHSWKKGMTEDQKKKVLEFYKQRYGQ
;
A
#
# COMPACT_ATOMS: atom_id res chain seq x y z
N MET A 1 3.38 0.92 -14.69
CA MET A 1 4.15 -0.32 -14.80
C MET A 1 5.53 -0.10 -14.22
N GLY A 2 6.22 -1.18 -13.88
CA GLY A 2 7.59 -1.11 -13.38
C GLY A 2 7.69 -0.95 -11.86
N PRO A 3 8.91 -0.80 -11.35
CA PRO A 3 9.24 -1.18 -9.98
C PRO A 3 8.74 -0.20 -8.91
N ASP A 4 8.43 1.05 -9.28
CA ASP A 4 7.89 2.06 -8.37
C ASP A 4 6.37 2.24 -8.51
N HIS A 5 5.80 1.89 -9.66
CA HIS A 5 4.37 1.99 -9.90
C HIS A 5 3.86 0.82 -10.75
N PRO A 6 3.75 -0.39 -10.16
CA PRO A 6 3.35 -1.60 -10.89
C PRO A 6 1.82 -1.76 -10.96
N GLN A 7 1.07 -0.72 -11.30
CA GLN A 7 -0.40 -0.80 -11.26
C GLN A 7 -0.99 -1.82 -12.24
N LEU A 8 -0.34 -2.04 -13.40
CA LEU A 8 -0.81 -3.03 -14.37
C LEU A 8 -0.60 -4.44 -13.82
N GLU A 9 0.59 -4.68 -13.27
CA GLU A 9 1.00 -5.96 -12.69
C GLU A 9 0.11 -6.32 -11.49
N ILE A 10 -0.16 -5.34 -10.61
CA ILE A 10 -1.11 -5.47 -9.51
C ILE A 10 -2.51 -5.81 -10.03
N TYR A 11 -2.99 -5.11 -11.05
CA TYR A 11 -4.30 -5.37 -11.62
C TYR A 11 -4.37 -6.79 -12.21
N GLN A 12 -3.37 -7.20 -12.98
CA GLN A 12 -3.31 -8.52 -13.63
C GLN A 12 -3.30 -9.69 -12.63
N GLU A 13 -2.59 -9.57 -11.50
CA GLU A 13 -2.64 -10.62 -10.46
C GLU A 13 -3.92 -10.59 -9.62
N SER A 14 -4.61 -9.45 -9.57
CA SER A 14 -5.83 -9.31 -8.78
C SER A 14 -6.96 -10.19 -9.32
N LYS A 15 -7.95 -10.48 -8.47
CA LYS A 15 -9.15 -11.19 -8.91
C LYS A 15 -9.93 -10.41 -9.98
N HIS A 16 -9.82 -9.08 -10.02
CA HIS A 16 -10.42 -8.27 -11.07
C HIS A 16 -9.74 -8.49 -12.42
N GLY A 17 -8.41 -8.43 -12.50
CA GLY A 17 -7.67 -8.66 -13.74
C GLY A 17 -7.83 -10.09 -14.26
N ILE A 18 -7.71 -11.09 -13.38
CA ILE A 18 -7.95 -12.50 -13.74
C ILE A 18 -9.36 -12.67 -14.33
N LYS A 19 -10.37 -12.03 -13.72
CA LYS A 19 -11.76 -12.12 -14.21
C LYS A 19 -11.93 -11.39 -15.53
N TYR A 20 -11.29 -10.23 -15.71
CA TYR A 20 -11.31 -9.52 -16.99
C TYR A 20 -10.73 -10.38 -18.12
N ASP A 21 -9.54 -10.94 -17.93
CA ASP A 21 -8.87 -11.74 -18.97
C ASP A 21 -9.73 -12.94 -19.43
N ASN A 22 -10.43 -13.58 -18.50
CA ASN A 22 -11.24 -14.77 -18.77
C ASN A 22 -12.66 -14.45 -19.27
N PHE A 23 -13.24 -13.31 -18.88
CA PHE A 23 -14.66 -13.02 -19.09
C PHE A 23 -14.95 -11.72 -19.85
N GLN A 24 -13.94 -11.04 -20.40
CA GLN A 24 -14.13 -9.85 -21.23
C GLN A 24 -15.07 -10.07 -22.43
N HIS A 25 -15.14 -11.28 -22.97
CA HIS A 25 -16.06 -11.64 -24.06
C HIS A 25 -17.55 -11.61 -23.65
N LEU A 26 -17.85 -11.59 -22.34
CA LEU A 26 -19.20 -11.44 -21.80
C LEU A 26 -19.57 -9.96 -21.55
N MET A 27 -18.64 -9.04 -21.80
CA MET A 27 -18.77 -7.63 -21.50
C MET A 27 -19.01 -6.86 -22.80
N ASN A 28 -20.01 -5.97 -22.85
CA ASN A 28 -20.25 -5.12 -24.02
C ASN A 28 -19.26 -3.94 -24.04
N LEU A 29 -17.97 -4.26 -24.21
CA LEU A 29 -16.85 -3.32 -24.26
C LEU A 29 -16.69 -2.65 -25.62
N GLU A 30 -17.74 -2.60 -26.43
CA GLU A 30 -17.80 -1.76 -27.63
C GLU A 30 -18.99 -0.80 -27.54
N SER A 31 -19.73 -0.81 -26.42
CA SER A 31 -20.88 0.07 -26.21
C SER A 31 -20.45 1.53 -26.17
N ASP A 32 -21.11 2.37 -26.98
CA ASP A 32 -20.94 3.82 -26.98
C ASP A 32 -21.22 4.45 -25.59
N SER A 33 -22.08 3.82 -24.77
CA SER A 33 -22.40 4.34 -23.43
C SER A 33 -21.40 3.94 -22.34
N TRP A 34 -20.70 2.82 -22.48
CA TRP A 34 -19.66 2.32 -21.57
C TRP A 34 -19.95 2.48 -20.06
N VAL A 35 -21.13 2.03 -19.60
CA VAL A 35 -21.59 2.17 -18.21
C VAL A 35 -21.45 0.85 -17.46
N VAL A 36 -20.61 0.81 -16.41
CA VAL A 36 -20.52 -0.37 -15.54
C VAL A 36 -21.82 -0.58 -14.76
N GLY A 37 -22.28 -1.83 -14.65
CA GLY A 37 -23.58 -2.19 -14.08
C GLY A 37 -24.73 -2.19 -15.08
N LYS A 38 -24.52 -1.64 -16.30
CA LYS A 38 -25.47 -1.65 -17.41
C LYS A 38 -24.91 -2.38 -18.64
N ASP A 39 -23.80 -1.90 -19.17
CA ASP A 39 -23.18 -2.44 -20.39
C ASP A 39 -22.26 -3.63 -20.08
N TYR A 40 -21.66 -3.64 -18.89
CA TYR A 40 -20.83 -4.74 -18.41
C TYR A 40 -20.78 -4.79 -16.88
N SER A 41 -20.59 -5.99 -16.34
CA SER A 41 -20.45 -6.22 -14.89
C SER A 41 -19.57 -7.44 -14.54
N ALA A 42 -19.04 -8.15 -15.55
CA ALA A 42 -18.23 -9.33 -15.29
C ALA A 42 -16.93 -8.94 -14.57
N ALA A 43 -16.20 -7.90 -15.00
CA ALA A 43 -15.03 -7.40 -14.28
C ALA A 43 -14.88 -5.89 -14.46
N PRO A 44 -14.22 -5.17 -13.53
CA PRO A 44 -13.80 -3.80 -13.77
C PRO A 44 -12.47 -3.76 -14.55
N THR A 45 -12.26 -2.70 -15.32
CA THR A 45 -10.97 -2.34 -15.92
C THR A 45 -10.37 -1.10 -15.24
N CYS A 46 -9.16 -0.70 -15.61
CA CYS A 46 -8.55 0.56 -15.17
C CYS A 46 -9.49 1.75 -15.45
N ALA A 47 -10.06 1.79 -16.66
CA ALA A 47 -11.01 2.84 -17.05
C ALA A 47 -12.28 2.78 -16.22
N THR A 48 -12.83 1.58 -15.96
CA THR A 48 -14.02 1.39 -15.11
C THR A 48 -13.89 2.10 -13.76
N CYS A 49 -12.75 1.89 -13.10
CA CYS A 49 -12.47 2.48 -11.79
C CYS A 49 -12.21 3.99 -11.86
N HIS A 50 -11.39 4.45 -12.81
CA HIS A 50 -10.86 5.81 -12.79
C HIS A 50 -11.64 6.84 -13.63
N MET A 51 -12.38 6.41 -14.66
CA MET A 51 -12.90 7.34 -15.70
C MET A 51 -14.33 7.03 -16.14
N SER A 52 -14.68 5.75 -16.28
CA SER A 52 -15.97 5.32 -16.87
C SER A 52 -17.17 5.74 -16.03
N ALA A 53 -18.29 5.92 -16.70
CA ALA A 53 -19.57 6.21 -16.07
C ALA A 53 -20.10 5.01 -15.26
N THR A 54 -20.92 5.33 -14.25
CA THR A 54 -21.86 4.41 -13.61
C THR A 54 -23.28 4.94 -13.88
N PRO A 55 -24.36 4.23 -13.51
CA PRO A 55 -25.72 4.78 -13.63
C PRO A 55 -25.90 6.12 -12.91
N ASN A 56 -25.07 6.40 -11.89
CA ASN A 56 -25.18 7.56 -11.01
C ASN A 56 -23.98 8.53 -11.12
N LEU A 57 -22.95 8.21 -11.92
CA LEU A 57 -21.78 9.04 -12.11
C LEU A 57 -21.47 9.21 -13.60
N PRO A 58 -21.24 10.45 -14.08
CA PRO A 58 -20.84 10.67 -15.45
C PRO A 58 -19.42 10.15 -15.71
N VAL A 59 -19.10 10.00 -17.00
CA VAL A 59 -17.71 9.82 -17.44
C VAL A 59 -16.87 11.03 -17.04
N THR A 60 -15.62 10.81 -16.69
CA THR A 60 -14.65 11.88 -16.39
C THR A 60 -13.32 11.62 -17.09
N HIS A 61 -12.67 12.69 -17.53
CA HIS A 61 -11.27 12.65 -18.00
C HIS A 61 -10.27 13.04 -16.90
N ASP A 62 -10.75 13.42 -15.71
CA ASP A 62 -9.92 13.66 -14.53
C ASP A 62 -9.83 12.38 -13.68
N VAL A 63 -8.69 11.70 -13.77
CA VAL A 63 -8.38 10.47 -13.02
C VAL A 63 -8.23 10.69 -11.51
N GLY A 64 -8.11 11.94 -11.06
CA GLY A 64 -8.03 12.35 -9.66
C GLY A 64 -9.39 12.46 -8.97
N GLU A 65 -10.51 12.38 -9.71
CA GLU A 65 -11.86 12.60 -9.18
C GLU A 65 -12.33 11.52 -8.18
N ARG A 66 -11.65 10.38 -8.16
CA ARG A 66 -12.01 9.22 -7.32
C ARG A 66 -10.90 8.82 -6.34
N ILE A 67 -9.82 9.60 -6.26
CA ILE A 67 -8.66 9.29 -5.43
C ILE A 67 -8.84 9.89 -4.03
N SER A 68 -8.94 9.03 -3.01
CA SER A 68 -9.02 9.49 -1.61
C SER A 68 -7.66 9.68 -0.94
N TRP A 69 -6.68 8.86 -1.31
CA TRP A 69 -5.30 8.91 -0.80
C TRP A 69 -4.32 9.23 -1.93
N THR A 70 -3.36 10.11 -1.69
CA THR A 70 -2.16 10.15 -2.52
C THR A 70 -1.11 9.20 -1.96
N LEU A 71 -0.77 8.17 -2.74
CA LEU A 71 0.19 7.12 -2.36
C LEU A 71 1.61 7.38 -2.90
N ARG A 72 1.75 8.43 -3.73
CA ARG A 72 3.02 8.86 -4.34
C ARG A 72 4.07 9.33 -3.33
N PRO A 73 3.77 10.17 -2.32
CA PRO A 73 4.78 10.67 -1.38
C PRO A 73 5.25 9.60 -0.39
N ALA A 74 6.38 9.87 0.28
CA ALA A 74 6.92 8.99 1.32
C ALA A 74 5.90 8.76 2.45
N ILE A 75 5.26 9.83 2.93
CA ILE A 75 4.13 9.76 3.87
C ILE A 75 2.86 10.04 3.07
N SER A 76 1.95 9.07 3.02
CA SER A 76 0.69 9.21 2.31
C SER A 76 -0.27 10.08 3.11
N PHE A 77 -1.09 10.86 2.43
CA PHE A 77 -2.12 11.70 3.05
C PHE A 77 -3.41 11.67 2.22
N LYS A 78 -4.53 11.94 2.90
CA LYS A 78 -5.83 12.05 2.25
C LYS A 78 -5.92 13.39 1.51
N LEU A 79 -6.45 13.36 0.29
CA LEU A 79 -6.60 14.56 -0.54
C LEU A 79 -7.71 15.48 0.01
N GLU A 80 -7.74 16.72 -0.48
CA GLU A 80 -8.89 17.59 -0.24
C GLU A 80 -10.17 16.92 -0.76
N ASN A 81 -11.26 17.06 0.01
CA ASN A 81 -12.56 16.44 -0.29
C ASN A 81 -12.50 14.91 -0.47
N TRP A 82 -11.56 14.23 0.21
CA TRP A 82 -11.36 12.78 0.06
C TRP A 82 -12.61 11.96 0.38
N GLU A 83 -13.50 12.40 1.29
CA GLU A 83 -14.75 11.70 1.57
C GLU A 83 -15.65 11.64 0.33
N GLN A 84 -15.75 12.75 -0.39
CA GLN A 84 -16.54 12.86 -1.62
C GLN A 84 -15.91 12.02 -2.74
N LYS A 85 -14.58 12.12 -2.92
CA LYS A 85 -13.83 11.30 -3.88
C LYS A 85 -13.96 9.81 -3.59
N ARG A 86 -13.90 9.42 -2.31
CA ARG A 86 -14.15 8.05 -1.85
C ARG A 86 -15.59 7.63 -2.12
N GLY A 87 -16.57 8.50 -1.86
CA GLY A 87 -17.98 8.24 -2.18
C GLY A 87 -18.16 7.90 -3.66
N LYS A 88 -17.54 8.66 -4.55
CA LYS A 88 -17.53 8.38 -5.99
C LYS A 88 -16.90 7.03 -6.32
N MET A 89 -15.77 6.66 -5.71
CA MET A 89 -15.16 5.34 -5.94
C MET A 89 -16.01 4.20 -5.37
N LYS A 90 -16.58 4.37 -4.17
CA LYS A 90 -17.51 3.39 -3.58
C LYS A 90 -18.73 3.16 -4.47
N GLU A 91 -19.23 4.20 -5.15
CA GLU A 91 -20.31 4.06 -6.11
C GLU A 91 -19.94 3.15 -7.28
N VAL A 92 -18.70 3.21 -7.77
CA VAL A 92 -18.19 2.25 -8.78
C VAL A 92 -18.15 0.83 -8.21
N CYS A 93 -17.57 0.64 -7.01
CA CYS A 93 -17.51 -0.66 -6.36
C CYS A 93 -18.90 -1.30 -6.19
N ASN A 94 -19.90 -0.48 -5.84
CA ASN A 94 -21.26 -0.93 -5.56
C ASN A 94 -22.06 -1.38 -6.79
N GLN A 95 -21.52 -1.21 -8.01
CA GLN A 95 -22.12 -1.79 -9.21
C GLN A 95 -21.94 -3.31 -9.29
N CYS A 96 -21.05 -3.89 -8.48
CA CYS A 96 -20.79 -5.33 -8.43
C CYS A 96 -20.72 -5.90 -7.00
N HIS A 97 -20.42 -5.07 -6.00
CA HIS A 97 -20.26 -5.49 -4.61
C HIS A 97 -21.34 -4.89 -3.70
N THR A 98 -21.62 -5.57 -2.58
CA THR A 98 -22.47 -4.99 -1.54
C THR A 98 -21.74 -3.85 -0.83
N LYS A 99 -22.50 -2.87 -0.32
CA LYS A 99 -21.94 -1.75 0.45
C LYS A 99 -21.03 -2.22 1.60
N GLN A 100 -21.45 -3.26 2.32
CA GLN A 100 -20.67 -3.83 3.42
C GLN A 100 -19.30 -4.36 2.94
N SER A 101 -19.26 -5.09 1.83
CA SER A 101 -17.98 -5.59 1.29
C SER A 101 -17.09 -4.44 0.85
N THR A 102 -17.66 -3.41 0.22
CA THR A 102 -16.95 -2.19 -0.18
C THR A 102 -16.38 -1.46 1.04
N ASP A 103 -17.17 -1.28 2.10
CA ASP A 103 -16.76 -0.58 3.31
C ASP A 103 -15.64 -1.33 4.03
N ASN A 104 -15.75 -2.66 4.17
CA ASN A 104 -14.71 -3.50 4.77
C ASN A 104 -13.39 -3.43 4.00
N PHE A 105 -13.43 -3.37 2.66
CA PHE A 105 -12.23 -3.15 1.85
C PHE A 105 -11.54 -1.83 2.21
N TYR A 106 -12.31 -0.74 2.35
CA TYR A 106 -11.73 0.56 2.68
C TYR A 106 -11.16 0.63 4.10
N VAL A 107 -11.69 -0.15 5.06
CA VAL A 107 -11.07 -0.27 6.39
C VAL A 107 -9.68 -0.89 6.25
N GLN A 108 -9.57 -2.04 5.57
CA GLN A 108 -8.28 -2.72 5.37
C GLN A 108 -7.29 -1.85 4.59
N PHE A 109 -7.76 -1.14 3.56
CA PHE A 109 -6.91 -0.24 2.79
C PHE A 109 -6.39 0.93 3.63
N ASP A 110 -7.25 1.58 4.42
CA ASP A 110 -6.84 2.66 5.32
C ASP A 110 -5.84 2.16 6.36
N GLU A 111 -6.11 1.02 6.99
CA GLU A 111 -5.20 0.41 7.97
C GLU A 111 -3.83 0.06 7.36
N ALA A 112 -3.78 -0.42 6.12
CA ALA A 112 -2.51 -0.69 5.44
C ALA A 112 -1.72 0.60 5.16
N VAL A 113 -2.39 1.68 4.74
CA VAL A 113 -1.74 2.97 4.52
C VAL A 113 -1.23 3.56 5.83
N GLU A 114 -2.02 3.48 6.91
CA GLU A 114 -1.61 3.98 8.22
C GLU A 114 -0.48 3.13 8.84
N LEU A 115 -0.53 1.80 8.68
CA LEU A 115 0.57 0.94 9.08
C LEU A 115 1.87 1.38 8.42
N TRP A 116 1.87 1.64 7.11
CA TRP A 116 3.03 2.20 6.43
C TRP A 116 3.45 3.55 7.02
N ASN A 117 2.51 4.49 7.14
CA ASN A 117 2.77 5.85 7.56
C ASN A 117 3.41 5.91 8.95
N GLU A 118 2.79 5.25 9.92
CA GLU A 118 3.19 5.33 11.33
C GLU A 118 4.40 4.45 11.65
N LYS A 119 4.46 3.23 11.13
CA LYS A 119 5.51 2.27 11.50
C LYS A 119 6.83 2.51 10.76
N PHE A 120 6.77 2.99 9.52
CA PHE A 120 7.95 3.04 8.65
C PHE A 120 8.22 4.45 8.14
N ALA A 121 7.23 5.12 7.53
CA ALA A 121 7.45 6.36 6.79
C ALA A 121 7.85 7.53 7.68
N LYS A 122 7.06 7.81 8.72
CA LYS A 122 7.33 8.92 9.66
C LYS A 122 8.64 8.71 10.42
N PRO A 123 8.94 7.54 11.01
CA PRO A 123 10.24 7.29 11.63
C PRO A 123 11.41 7.46 10.66
N ALA A 124 11.32 6.90 9.45
CA ALA A 124 12.40 6.99 8.47
C ALA A 124 12.63 8.44 8.01
N LYS A 125 11.56 9.16 7.69
CA LYS A 125 11.65 10.58 7.32
C LYS A 125 12.23 11.42 8.46
N GLY A 126 11.78 11.19 9.70
CA GLY A 126 12.28 11.92 10.87
C GLY A 126 13.78 11.74 11.08
N LEU A 127 14.32 10.54 10.87
CA LEU A 127 15.77 10.29 10.91
C LEU A 127 16.52 11.02 9.78
N MET A 128 16.01 10.95 8.56
CA MET A 128 16.62 11.66 7.43
C MET A 128 16.64 13.17 7.67
N ASP A 129 15.51 13.76 8.06
CA ASP A 129 15.39 15.18 8.38
C ASP A 129 16.40 15.58 9.48
N TYR A 130 16.47 14.79 10.57
CA TYR A 130 17.42 15.00 11.66
C TYR A 130 18.88 15.01 11.17
N PHE A 131 19.27 14.07 10.31
CA PHE A 131 20.64 14.01 9.81
C PHE A 131 20.99 15.17 8.88
N TYR A 132 20.07 15.62 8.04
CA TYR A 132 20.27 16.83 7.24
C TYR A 132 20.39 18.08 8.12
N GLU A 133 19.49 18.23 9.10
CA GLU A 133 19.46 19.39 10.00
C GLU A 133 20.70 19.46 10.91
N SER A 134 21.21 18.31 11.34
CA SER A 134 22.43 18.21 12.14
C SER A 134 23.73 18.22 11.33
N GLY A 135 23.65 18.35 10.00
CA GLY A 135 24.81 18.39 9.09
C GLY A 135 25.59 17.08 9.02
N LYS A 136 24.93 15.95 9.33
CA LYS A 136 25.49 14.60 9.24
C LYS A 136 25.44 14.02 7.83
N LEU A 137 24.49 14.49 7.03
CA LEU A 137 24.42 14.28 5.59
C LEU A 137 24.72 15.59 4.88
N THR A 138 25.29 15.50 3.69
CA THR A 138 25.50 16.67 2.83
C THR A 138 24.18 17.16 2.25
N ARG A 139 24.21 18.28 1.53
CA ARG A 139 23.03 18.76 0.78
C ARG A 139 22.97 18.19 -0.64
N THR A 140 23.99 17.43 -1.06
CA THR A 140 24.05 16.82 -2.39
C THR A 140 23.16 15.59 -2.36
N PRO A 141 22.08 15.53 -3.14
CA PRO A 141 21.21 14.36 -3.10
C PRO A 141 21.92 13.14 -3.68
N PHE A 142 21.72 11.99 -3.03
CA PHE A 142 22.18 10.66 -3.46
C PHE A 142 23.70 10.47 -3.49
N ASP A 143 24.47 11.26 -2.73
CA ASP A 143 25.91 11.04 -2.54
C ASP A 143 26.23 10.10 -1.37
N GLU A 144 25.25 9.81 -0.51
CA GLU A 144 25.38 8.89 0.61
C GLU A 144 24.54 7.63 0.46
N LYS A 145 25.08 6.51 0.94
CA LYS A 145 24.42 5.20 0.90
C LYS A 145 23.04 5.20 1.57
N LEU A 146 22.90 5.91 2.70
CA LEU A 146 21.65 5.98 3.44
C LEU A 146 20.51 6.58 2.61
N GLU A 147 20.80 7.56 1.77
CA GLU A 147 19.79 8.21 0.91
C GLU A 147 19.22 7.23 -0.12
N TRP A 148 20.07 6.36 -0.70
CA TRP A 148 19.64 5.29 -1.59
C TRP A 148 18.76 4.28 -0.87
N THR A 149 19.18 3.80 0.30
CA THR A 149 18.38 2.88 1.13
C THR A 149 17.03 3.49 1.47
N TYR A 150 17.00 4.78 1.88
CA TYR A 150 15.77 5.50 2.18
C TYR A 150 14.87 5.62 0.94
N TYR A 151 15.43 5.99 -0.20
CA TYR A 151 14.69 6.14 -1.45
C TYR A 151 14.06 4.83 -1.90
N GLU A 152 14.79 3.71 -1.91
CA GLU A 152 14.24 2.39 -2.22
C GLU A 152 13.09 2.01 -1.26
N LEU A 153 13.28 2.24 0.03
CA LEU A 153 12.31 1.92 1.08
C LEU A 153 10.95 2.58 0.82
N TRP A 154 10.91 3.90 0.55
CA TRP A 154 9.62 4.59 0.39
C TRP A 154 9.11 4.64 -1.06
N HIS A 155 10.01 4.81 -2.04
CA HIS A 155 9.65 5.02 -3.44
C HIS A 155 9.27 3.72 -4.13
N HIS A 156 9.90 2.61 -3.76
CA HIS A 156 9.67 1.31 -4.37
C HIS A 156 8.83 0.42 -3.45
N GLU A 157 9.37 0.00 -2.32
CA GLU A 157 8.79 -1.04 -1.47
C GLU A 157 7.49 -0.55 -0.80
N GLY A 158 7.56 0.60 -0.13
CA GLY A 158 6.38 1.19 0.50
C GLY A 158 5.30 1.54 -0.52
N ARG A 159 5.69 2.15 -1.64
CA ARG A 159 4.74 2.52 -2.70
C ARG A 159 4.06 1.29 -3.29
N ARG A 160 4.79 0.20 -3.54
CA ARG A 160 4.23 -1.10 -3.98
C ARG A 160 3.25 -1.65 -2.96
N ALA A 161 3.60 -1.66 -1.68
CA ALA A 161 2.72 -2.15 -0.62
C ALA A 161 1.35 -1.44 -0.62
N ARG A 162 1.36 -0.10 -0.68
CA ARG A 162 0.13 0.71 -0.66
C ARG A 162 -0.68 0.60 -1.95
N HIS A 163 -0.02 0.55 -3.11
CA HIS A 163 -0.73 0.35 -4.38
C HIS A 163 -1.33 -1.06 -4.45
N GLY A 164 -0.60 -2.09 -4.02
CA GLY A 164 -1.10 -3.46 -3.90
C GLY A 164 -2.36 -3.52 -3.06
N ALA A 165 -2.34 -2.89 -1.88
CA ALA A 165 -3.51 -2.83 -0.99
C ALA A 165 -4.71 -2.13 -1.66
N SER A 166 -4.47 -1.05 -2.41
CA SER A 166 -5.52 -0.27 -3.06
C SER A 166 -6.22 -0.97 -4.24
N MET A 167 -5.59 -1.98 -4.84
CA MET A 167 -6.06 -2.65 -6.06
C MET A 167 -6.17 -4.17 -5.88
N GLN A 168 -6.18 -4.66 -4.64
CA GLN A 168 -6.32 -6.08 -4.29
C GLN A 168 -5.23 -6.99 -4.89
N GLY A 169 -3.99 -6.51 -4.93
CA GLY A 169 -2.80 -7.32 -5.23
C GLY A 169 -2.12 -7.78 -3.93
N PRO A 170 -2.42 -8.98 -3.42
CA PRO A 170 -1.87 -9.45 -2.15
C PRO A 170 -0.35 -9.67 -2.20
N ASP A 171 0.20 -10.05 -3.35
CA ASP A 171 1.63 -10.30 -3.50
C ASP A 171 2.41 -8.97 -3.50
N PHE A 172 1.89 -7.96 -4.21
CA PHE A 172 2.42 -6.60 -4.14
C PHE A 172 2.25 -5.92 -2.79
N THR A 173 1.19 -6.26 -2.06
CA THR A 173 0.99 -5.76 -0.69
C THR A 173 2.03 -6.33 0.25
N GLN A 174 2.25 -7.65 0.18
CA GLN A 174 3.08 -8.38 1.13
C GLN A 174 4.49 -8.59 0.62
N TRP A 175 4.70 -9.47 -0.37
CA TRP A 175 6.03 -9.97 -0.74
C TRP A 175 6.88 -8.95 -1.48
N HIS A 176 6.29 -8.18 -2.41
CA HIS A 176 6.97 -7.03 -3.05
C HIS A 176 6.78 -5.71 -2.30
N GLY A 177 6.08 -5.74 -1.16
CA GLY A 177 5.71 -4.59 -0.37
C GLY A 177 6.22 -4.70 1.07
N PHE A 178 5.33 -4.96 2.03
CA PHE A 178 5.65 -4.92 3.45
C PHE A 178 6.77 -5.86 3.89
N TYR A 179 6.98 -6.99 3.21
CA TYR A 179 8.11 -7.88 3.47
C TYR A 179 9.45 -7.19 3.17
N GLU A 180 9.57 -6.59 1.98
CA GLU A 180 10.78 -5.86 1.58
C GLU A 180 10.98 -4.62 2.47
N VAL A 181 9.91 -3.86 2.71
CA VAL A 181 9.91 -2.71 3.65
C VAL A 181 10.45 -3.14 5.00
N ALA A 182 9.88 -4.17 5.61
CA ALA A 182 10.30 -4.61 6.94
C ALA A 182 11.76 -5.07 6.90
N LYS A 183 12.11 -5.94 5.95
CA LYS A 183 13.48 -6.44 5.79
C LYS A 183 14.48 -5.29 5.70
N ASN A 184 14.32 -4.39 4.74
CA ASN A 184 15.28 -3.32 4.49
C ASN A 184 15.26 -2.24 5.57
N PHE A 185 14.12 -1.96 6.18
CA PHE A 185 14.05 -1.07 7.35
C PHE A 185 14.92 -1.59 8.50
N TYR A 186 14.77 -2.85 8.89
CA TYR A 186 15.48 -3.41 10.04
C TYR A 186 16.91 -3.88 9.73
N THR A 187 17.22 -4.29 8.50
CA THR A 187 18.53 -4.87 8.16
C THR A 187 19.46 -3.92 7.43
N LYS A 188 18.95 -2.79 6.90
CA LYS A 188 19.77 -1.77 6.20
C LYS A 188 19.60 -0.39 6.82
N PHE A 189 18.38 0.16 6.75
CA PHE A 189 18.14 1.57 7.08
C PHE A 189 18.48 1.91 8.54
N LEU A 190 17.93 1.18 9.52
CA LEU A 190 18.23 1.43 10.93
C LEU A 190 19.71 1.20 11.28
N PRO A 191 20.37 0.10 10.84
CA PRO A 191 21.82 -0.07 11.01
C PRO A 191 22.66 1.07 10.43
N GLU A 192 22.34 1.54 9.22
CA GLU A 192 23.06 2.66 8.58
C GLU A 192 22.87 3.97 9.37
N CYS A 193 21.69 4.20 9.96
CA CYS A 193 21.46 5.31 10.87
C CYS A 193 22.33 5.21 12.15
N GLU A 194 22.45 4.00 12.71
CA GLU A 194 23.29 3.74 13.90
C GLU A 194 24.80 3.89 13.63
N GLU A 195 25.25 3.61 12.40
CA GLU A 195 26.63 3.86 11.97
C GLU A 195 26.96 5.36 11.95
N ILE A 196 26.00 6.20 11.53
CA ILE A 196 26.14 7.67 11.54
C ILE A 196 26.09 8.20 12.98
N GLN A 197 25.14 7.73 13.78
CA GLN A 197 25.00 8.12 15.18
C GLN A 197 24.41 7.00 16.04
N LYS A 198 25.23 6.50 16.96
CA LYS A 198 24.81 5.47 17.93
C LYS A 198 23.65 5.96 18.82
N GLY A 199 22.66 5.10 19.01
CA GLY A 199 21.48 5.30 19.84
C GLY A 199 20.35 6.08 19.17
N VAL A 200 20.50 6.50 17.91
CA VAL A 200 19.51 7.34 17.22
C VAL A 200 18.18 6.59 16.95
N THR A 201 18.22 5.26 16.92
CA THR A 201 17.03 4.43 16.63
C THR A 201 16.28 3.96 17.87
N GLU A 202 16.78 4.23 19.09
CA GLU A 202 16.19 3.72 20.34
C GLU A 202 14.73 4.14 20.54
N GLN A 203 14.42 5.41 20.28
CA GLN A 203 13.05 5.94 20.43
C GLN A 203 12.08 5.28 19.45
N ILE A 204 12.55 5.00 18.22
CA ILE A 204 11.74 4.32 17.21
C ILE A 204 11.45 2.89 17.67
N LEU A 205 12.49 2.15 18.06
CA LEU A 205 12.39 0.76 18.50
C LEU A 205 11.65 0.57 19.83
N ALA A 206 11.44 1.64 20.60
CA ALA A 206 10.64 1.62 21.82
C ALA A 206 9.13 1.52 21.57
N SER A 207 8.64 1.87 20.38
CA SER A 207 7.20 1.85 20.06
C SER A 207 6.62 0.43 20.00
N GLU A 208 5.30 0.31 20.19
CA GLU A 208 4.60 -0.99 20.20
C GLU A 208 4.78 -1.77 18.88
N TYR A 209 4.90 -1.05 17.75
CA TYR A 209 5.11 -1.65 16.43
C TYR A 209 6.38 -2.51 16.32
N HIS A 210 7.37 -2.26 17.18
CA HIS A 210 8.66 -2.96 17.20
C HIS A 210 8.84 -3.81 18.45
N SER A 211 7.79 -4.02 19.25
CA SER A 211 7.81 -4.85 20.47
C SER A 211 8.43 -6.23 20.25
N TRP A 212 8.22 -6.83 19.08
CA TRP A 212 8.81 -8.12 18.69
C TRP A 212 10.35 -8.14 18.73
N LYS A 213 11.02 -6.99 18.62
CA LYS A 213 12.49 -6.88 18.75
C LYS A 213 12.99 -7.15 20.17
N LYS A 214 12.13 -7.07 21.19
CA LYS A 214 12.43 -7.45 22.58
C LYS A 214 12.48 -8.97 22.76
N GLY A 215 12.08 -9.73 21.75
CA GLY A 215 11.94 -11.18 21.81
C GLY A 215 10.62 -11.64 22.43
N MET A 216 10.38 -12.94 22.40
CA MET A 216 9.21 -13.58 23.03
C MET A 216 9.58 -14.08 24.43
N THR A 217 8.66 -13.96 25.37
CA THR A 217 8.77 -14.62 26.67
C THR A 217 8.68 -16.15 26.52
N GLU A 218 9.17 -16.91 27.51
CA GLU A 218 9.08 -18.37 27.48
C GLU A 218 7.65 -18.88 27.36
N ASP A 219 6.69 -18.21 28.01
CA ASP A 219 5.27 -18.57 27.90
C ASP A 219 4.70 -18.28 26.51
N GLN A 220 5.12 -17.20 25.86
CA GLN A 220 4.73 -16.90 24.49
C GLN A 220 5.33 -17.94 23.52
N LYS A 221 6.59 -18.33 23.71
CA LYS A 221 7.22 -19.40 22.92
C LYS A 221 6.47 -20.73 23.09
N LYS A 222 6.13 -21.12 24.32
CA LYS A 222 5.35 -22.33 24.60
C LYS A 222 3.99 -22.31 23.91
N LYS A 223 3.25 -21.20 24.00
CA LYS A 223 1.95 -21.05 23.32
C LYS A 223 2.07 -21.20 21.81
N VAL A 224 3.11 -20.62 21.20
CA VAL A 224 3.35 -20.78 19.76
C VAL A 224 3.67 -22.22 19.42
N LEU A 225 4.58 -22.87 20.15
CA LEU A 225 4.93 -24.28 19.91
C LEU A 225 3.73 -25.20 20.08
N GLU A 226 2.91 -25.00 21.12
CA GLU A 226 1.67 -25.76 21.33
C GLU A 226 0.68 -25.57 20.19
N PHE A 227 0.52 -24.34 19.68
CA PHE A 227 -0.30 -24.07 18.51
C PHE A 227 0.19 -24.85 17.28
N TYR A 228 1.49 -24.83 16.98
CA TYR A 228 2.06 -25.56 15.84
C TYR A 228 1.92 -27.08 16.01
N LYS A 229 2.12 -27.59 17.22
CA LYS A 229 1.94 -29.00 17.54
C LYS A 229 0.49 -29.45 17.38
N GLN A 230 -0.47 -28.67 17.88
CA GLN A 230 -1.89 -28.98 17.75
C GLN A 230 -2.39 -28.88 16.32
N ARG A 231 -1.95 -27.86 15.57
CA ARG A 231 -2.46 -27.59 14.23
C ARG A 231 -1.77 -28.42 13.15
N TYR A 232 -0.47 -28.68 13.29
CA TYR A 232 0.37 -29.28 12.25
C TYR A 232 1.12 -30.54 12.69
N GLY A 233 1.04 -30.94 13.97
CA GLY A 233 1.76 -32.11 14.49
C GLY A 233 3.28 -31.95 14.57
N GLN A 234 3.77 -30.71 14.49
CA GLN A 234 5.19 -30.34 14.54
C GLN A 234 5.67 -30.04 15.96
#